data_AF-A0A2A2QBH7-F1
#
_entry.id   AF-A0A2A2QBH7-F1
#
_cell.length_a   1.000
_cell.length_b   1.000
_cell.length_c   1.000
_cell.angle_alpha   90.00
_cell.angle_beta   90.00
_cell.angle_gamma   90.00
#
_symmetry.space_group_name_H-M   'P 1'
#
loop_
_entity.id
_entity.type
_entity.pdbx_description
1 polymer ?
#
loop_
_entity_poly.entity_id
_entity_poly.type
_entity_poly.pdbx_seq_one_letter_code
_entity_poly.pdbx_strand_id
1 'polypeptide(L)'
;MNNWTRKDFLKASLVGGGAALVAGSSRLHAQAPAAARSGSANGGIRVGVVGLNQQGNGHMMNYVPNGRGKVAGAILAAVCDCDSAVLAKRKGEAEKTGNIKVAGYTDYRKMLEDKNVDAVVIATPNHQHSLMAIWALQAGKDVYVEKPLSHNVWEGRQVVEASKKYSKNIIFAGTQNRSSEDIAEAIAYVRSGKLGKIKYARGLCYKQRDSIGKTTGDQKVPESINYDLWTGPADMVQPHRNSPKYGPVHYDWHWFWNYGGGDITNQGIHQMDVARWFLGEKGLPPSVMSFGGRFGYLDDAETPNTLVSVFNYAAAPLIFEVRGLPQKTGMRAMDALRGTRVGVIVQCENGYVTISEAGTCNIFDNDNKRLSQLNKNTLGAHRPNFVKAMNARKVTIGDVTECHYSSALCHLGNVSYLVGAEKTNAALAEAIKANEVTKETFGRVLEHLKANDVNTGTTKTVVGPLLAIDAKTETFVGSDKTIVAAANKSALLKREGRGAFKIPVMQSGAVARS
;
A
#
# COMPACT_ATOMS: atom_id res chain seq x y z
N MET A 1 23.30 12.86 -12.11
CA MET A 1 23.71 11.44 -12.16
C MET A 1 24.59 11.18 -10.95
N ASN A 2 24.12 10.42 -9.96
CA ASN A 2 24.94 9.88 -8.88
C ASN A 2 24.35 8.52 -8.49
N ASN A 3 24.95 7.44 -9.01
CA ASN A 3 24.60 6.08 -8.65
C ASN A 3 25.22 5.78 -7.28
N TRP A 4 24.38 5.51 -6.28
CA TRP A 4 24.86 5.08 -4.96
C TRP A 4 25.55 3.71 -5.09
N THR A 5 26.85 3.67 -4.87
CA THR A 5 27.63 2.44 -4.80
C THR A 5 27.56 1.83 -3.39
N ARG A 6 27.92 0.54 -3.23
CA ARG A 6 28.07 -0.09 -1.90
C ARG A 6 29.01 0.69 -0.97
N LYS A 7 29.96 1.48 -1.52
CA LYS A 7 30.85 2.35 -0.74
C LYS A 7 30.11 3.59 -0.22
N ASP A 8 29.10 4.08 -0.92
CA ASP A 8 28.27 5.21 -0.50
C ASP A 8 27.27 4.80 0.60
N PHE A 9 26.80 3.55 0.60
CA PHE A 9 26.02 2.95 1.70
C PHE A 9 26.81 2.97 3.02
N LEU A 10 28.07 2.56 3.01
CA LEU A 10 28.94 2.58 4.20
C LEU A 10 29.25 4.00 4.70
N LYS A 11 29.35 4.99 3.80
CA LYS A 11 29.53 6.40 4.17
C LYS A 11 28.26 7.01 4.79
N ALA A 12 27.08 6.65 4.33
CA ALA A 12 25.81 7.10 4.91
C ALA A 12 25.59 6.57 6.34
N SER A 13 26.16 5.39 6.66
CA SER A 13 26.17 4.79 8.00
C SER A 13 27.12 5.47 9.00
N LEU A 14 27.94 6.44 8.57
CA LEU A 14 28.93 7.17 9.38
C LEU A 14 28.54 8.62 9.73
N VAL A 15 27.43 9.14 9.21
CA VAL A 15 27.01 10.54 9.47
C VAL A 15 26.19 10.69 10.77
N GLY A 16 25.89 9.58 11.47
CA GLY A 16 25.25 9.58 12.79
C GLY A 16 26.24 9.23 13.91
N GLY A 17 27.04 10.21 14.36
CA GLY A 17 27.81 10.16 15.60
C GLY A 17 29.34 10.10 15.45
N GLY A 18 30.03 11.17 15.86
CA GLY A 18 31.39 11.22 16.42
C GLY A 18 32.55 10.55 15.67
N ALA A 19 33.56 11.34 15.29
CA ALA A 19 34.78 10.90 14.62
C ALA A 19 35.52 9.72 15.30
N ALA A 20 35.90 8.71 14.52
CA ALA A 20 37.09 7.89 14.74
C ALA A 20 37.62 7.33 13.41
N LEU A 21 38.82 7.80 13.04
CA LEU A 21 39.66 7.28 11.96
C LEU A 21 40.11 5.84 12.28
N VAL A 22 39.81 4.88 11.40
CA VAL A 22 40.68 3.69 11.22
C VAL A 22 40.80 3.39 9.73
N ALA A 23 42.02 3.51 9.24
CA ALA A 23 42.45 3.16 7.91
C ALA A 23 42.54 1.63 7.71
N GLY A 24 42.38 1.19 6.47
CA GLY A 24 43.00 -0.04 5.97
C GLY A 24 42.13 -1.29 5.96
N SER A 25 41.67 -1.68 4.76
CA SER A 25 41.70 -3.05 4.20
C SER A 25 40.69 -3.18 3.05
N SER A 26 41.10 -2.80 1.84
CA SER A 26 40.41 -3.18 0.60
C SER A 26 40.62 -4.68 0.35
N ARG A 27 39.75 -5.52 0.92
CA ARG A 27 39.57 -6.90 0.45
C ARG A 27 38.44 -6.93 -0.58
N LEU A 28 38.84 -7.09 -1.84
CA LEU A 28 37.98 -7.50 -2.95
C LEU A 28 37.16 -8.72 -2.50
N HIS A 29 35.85 -8.56 -2.27
CA HIS A 29 34.95 -9.69 -2.11
C HIS A 29 34.77 -10.32 -3.49
N ALA A 30 35.52 -11.38 -3.75
CA ALA A 30 35.15 -12.36 -4.76
C ALA A 30 33.68 -12.77 -4.51
N GLN A 31 32.87 -12.76 -5.56
CA GLN A 31 31.52 -13.33 -5.50
C GLN A 31 31.66 -14.80 -5.14
N ALA A 32 31.51 -15.14 -3.86
CA ALA A 32 31.35 -16.53 -3.47
C ALA A 32 30.13 -17.08 -4.21
N PRO A 33 30.20 -18.32 -4.75
CA PRO A 33 29.02 -18.99 -5.24
C PRO A 33 27.98 -18.97 -4.12
N ALA A 34 26.70 -18.92 -4.49
CA ALA A 34 25.62 -19.05 -3.52
C ALA A 34 25.73 -20.44 -2.87
N ALA A 35 26.52 -20.52 -1.80
CA ALA A 35 26.47 -21.64 -0.88
C ALA A 35 25.01 -21.75 -0.48
N ALA A 36 24.44 -22.95 -0.68
CA ALA A 36 23.14 -23.29 -0.14
C ALA A 36 23.06 -22.70 1.27
N ARG A 37 22.13 -21.78 1.49
CA ARG A 37 21.97 -21.13 2.80
C ARG A 37 21.71 -22.26 3.79
N SER A 38 22.76 -22.73 4.46
CA SER A 38 22.64 -23.59 5.61
C SER A 38 21.74 -22.82 6.56
N GLY A 39 20.60 -23.40 6.92
CA GLY A 39 19.67 -22.77 7.86
C GLY A 39 20.41 -22.33 9.11
N SER A 40 19.75 -21.51 9.94
CA SER A 40 20.24 -21.25 11.30
C SER A 40 20.61 -22.58 12.01
N ALA A 41 21.34 -22.54 13.12
CA ALA A 41 21.60 -23.74 13.92
C ALA A 41 20.31 -24.53 14.28
N ASN A 42 19.13 -23.88 14.15
CA ASN A 42 17.79 -24.45 14.32
C ASN A 42 17.00 -24.67 13.00
N GLY A 43 17.65 -24.58 11.84
CA GLY A 43 17.12 -24.94 10.50
C GLY A 43 16.20 -23.93 9.79
N GLY A 44 15.88 -22.77 10.40
CA GLY A 44 14.94 -21.79 9.81
C GLY A 44 15.58 -20.55 9.19
N ILE A 45 14.88 -19.92 8.23
CA ILE A 45 15.22 -18.60 7.67
C ILE A 45 15.14 -17.54 8.76
N ARG A 46 16.19 -16.73 8.91
CA ARG A 46 16.26 -15.69 9.95
C ARG A 46 15.63 -14.39 9.47
N VAL A 47 14.51 -14.01 10.06
CA VAL A 47 13.69 -12.87 9.63
C VAL A 47 13.87 -11.68 10.57
N GLY A 48 14.16 -10.52 9.99
CA GLY A 48 14.05 -9.22 10.65
C GLY A 48 12.69 -8.57 10.39
N VAL A 49 12.05 -7.95 11.39
CA VAL A 49 10.78 -7.22 11.21
C VAL A 49 10.97 -5.73 11.50
N VAL A 50 10.48 -4.87 10.62
CA VAL A 50 10.68 -3.41 10.66
C VAL A 50 9.34 -2.69 10.74
N GLY A 51 9.22 -1.79 11.73
CA GLY A 51 7.95 -1.21 12.14
C GLY A 51 7.15 -2.23 12.95
N LEU A 52 6.93 -1.97 14.25
CA LEU A 52 6.50 -3.01 15.20
C LEU A 52 5.15 -2.73 15.89
N ASN A 53 4.43 -1.70 15.45
CA ASN A 53 3.04 -1.51 15.84
C ASN A 53 2.10 -2.51 15.12
N GLN A 54 0.79 -2.44 15.37
CA GLN A 54 -0.29 -3.30 14.83
C GLN A 54 0.10 -4.42 13.83
N GLN A 55 0.28 -4.10 12.53
CA GLN A 55 0.57 -5.10 11.49
C GLN A 55 1.97 -5.71 11.65
N GLY A 56 2.96 -4.88 11.99
CA GLY A 56 4.33 -5.28 12.29
C GLY A 56 4.42 -6.25 13.46
N ASN A 57 3.68 -6.00 14.55
CA ASN A 57 3.54 -6.94 15.67
C ASN A 57 2.92 -8.26 15.19
N GLY A 58 1.92 -8.22 14.31
CA GLY A 58 1.37 -9.41 13.67
C GLY A 58 2.45 -10.25 12.99
N HIS A 59 3.23 -9.62 12.10
CA HIS A 59 4.34 -10.25 11.39
C HIS A 59 5.44 -10.76 12.33
N MET A 60 5.85 -9.97 13.31
CA MET A 60 6.83 -10.37 14.32
C MET A 60 6.41 -11.67 15.01
N MET A 61 5.17 -11.75 15.50
CA MET A 61 4.67 -12.93 16.19
C MET A 61 4.55 -14.16 15.30
N ASN A 62 4.50 -14.01 13.96
CA ASN A 62 4.54 -15.16 13.06
C ASN A 62 5.89 -15.88 13.06
N TYR A 63 6.96 -15.23 13.49
CA TYR A 63 8.31 -15.81 13.50
C TYR A 63 8.84 -16.08 14.92
N VAL A 64 8.06 -15.73 15.95
CA VAL A 64 8.36 -16.02 17.36
C VAL A 64 7.88 -17.43 17.70
N PRO A 65 8.70 -18.29 18.36
CA PRO A 65 8.20 -19.53 18.94
C PRO A 65 6.99 -19.28 19.85
N ASN A 66 5.97 -20.13 19.81
CA ASN A 66 4.70 -19.93 20.53
C ASN A 66 3.93 -18.64 20.17
N GLY A 67 4.36 -17.91 19.14
CA GLY A 67 3.68 -16.72 18.65
C GLY A 67 2.40 -17.06 17.90
N ARG A 68 1.42 -16.15 17.97
CA ARG A 68 0.14 -16.29 17.27
C ARG A 68 0.35 -16.37 15.76
N GLY A 69 -0.24 -17.39 15.14
CA GLY A 69 -0.10 -17.62 13.70
C GLY A 69 1.34 -17.93 13.25
N LYS A 70 2.13 -18.59 14.10
CA LYS A 70 3.50 -19.02 13.79
C LYS A 70 3.59 -19.66 12.39
N VAL A 71 4.58 -19.22 11.61
CA VAL A 71 4.89 -19.75 10.28
C VAL A 71 6.10 -20.68 10.38
N ALA A 72 5.95 -21.90 9.89
CA ALA A 72 7.03 -22.88 9.88
C ALA A 72 8.14 -22.49 8.87
N GLY A 73 9.38 -22.91 9.15
CA GLY A 73 10.53 -22.69 8.26
C GLY A 73 11.20 -21.32 8.38
N ALA A 74 10.72 -20.44 9.26
CA ALA A 74 11.31 -19.14 9.54
C ALA A 74 11.29 -18.82 11.05
N ILE A 75 12.25 -18.03 11.51
CA ILE A 75 12.41 -17.62 12.91
C ILE A 75 12.72 -16.12 13.01
N LEU A 76 12.29 -15.49 14.09
CA LEU A 76 12.60 -14.08 14.37
C LEU A 76 14.06 -13.96 14.80
N ALA A 77 14.84 -13.14 14.09
CA ALA A 77 16.24 -12.87 14.41
C ALA A 77 16.47 -11.43 14.86
N ALA A 78 15.72 -10.48 14.29
CA ALA A 78 15.87 -9.07 14.57
C ALA A 78 14.53 -8.33 14.55
N VAL A 79 14.45 -7.24 15.30
CA VAL A 79 13.37 -6.27 15.24
C VAL A 79 13.94 -4.86 15.09
N CYS A 80 13.25 -4.01 14.33
CA CYS A 80 13.66 -2.64 14.08
C CYS A 80 12.50 -1.66 14.18
N ASP A 81 12.66 -0.61 14.99
CA ASP A 81 11.71 0.50 15.06
C ASP A 81 12.43 1.79 15.46
N CYS A 82 12.15 2.90 14.76
CA CYS A 82 12.75 4.20 15.04
C CYS A 82 12.20 4.84 16.32
N ASP A 83 11.08 4.33 16.85
CA ASP A 83 10.58 4.65 18.18
C ASP A 83 11.17 3.68 19.21
N SER A 84 12.12 4.16 20.01
CA SER A 84 12.84 3.34 20.99
C SER A 84 11.92 2.74 22.06
N ALA A 85 10.79 3.40 22.38
CA ALA A 85 9.81 2.88 23.32
C ALA A 85 9.04 1.69 22.72
N VAL A 86 8.66 1.79 21.43
CA VAL A 86 8.03 0.69 20.69
C VAL A 86 9.01 -0.47 20.52
N LEU A 87 10.26 -0.19 20.16
CA LEU A 87 11.32 -1.20 20.02
C LEU A 87 11.50 -2.00 21.32
N ALA A 88 11.70 -1.31 22.45
CA ALA A 88 11.92 -1.96 23.74
C ALA A 88 10.73 -2.84 24.14
N LYS A 89 9.50 -2.31 24.01
CA LYS A 89 8.26 -3.05 24.31
C LYS A 89 8.14 -4.32 23.47
N ARG A 90 8.22 -4.20 22.15
CA ARG A 90 7.93 -5.31 21.22
C ARG A 90 9.02 -6.37 21.21
N LYS A 91 10.28 -5.95 21.37
CA LYS A 91 11.38 -6.88 21.62
C LYS A 91 11.12 -7.71 22.88
N GLY A 92 10.78 -7.07 24.00
CA GLY A 92 10.49 -7.77 25.26
C GLY A 92 9.31 -8.75 25.15
N GLU A 93 8.23 -8.35 24.46
CA GLU A 93 7.09 -9.24 24.17
C GLU A 93 7.53 -10.48 23.35
N ALA A 94 8.37 -10.31 22.33
CA ALA A 94 8.87 -11.40 21.50
C ALA A 94 9.77 -12.36 22.30
N GLU A 95 10.73 -11.82 23.05
CA GLU A 95 11.68 -12.60 23.87
C GLU A 95 10.94 -13.40 24.95
N LYS A 96 9.97 -12.77 25.64
CA LYS A 96 9.11 -13.45 26.62
C LYS A 96 8.26 -14.55 26.00
N THR A 97 7.62 -14.29 24.87
CA THR A 97 6.72 -15.29 24.25
C THR A 97 7.49 -16.49 23.71
N GLY A 98 8.62 -16.22 23.06
CA GLY A 98 9.40 -17.25 22.39
C GLY A 98 10.43 -17.95 23.27
N ASN A 99 10.73 -17.40 24.45
CA ASN A 99 11.92 -17.75 25.22
C ASN A 99 13.19 -17.73 24.34
N ILE A 100 13.34 -16.63 23.58
CA ILE A 100 14.44 -16.39 22.64
C ILE A 100 15.14 -15.07 22.97
N LYS A 101 16.34 -14.87 22.41
CA LYS A 101 16.97 -13.55 22.33
C LYS A 101 16.77 -12.97 20.93
N VAL A 102 16.52 -11.67 20.86
CA VAL A 102 16.26 -10.97 19.58
C VAL A 102 17.16 -9.73 19.47
N ALA A 103 17.80 -9.54 18.31
CA ALA A 103 18.55 -8.30 18.06
C ALA A 103 17.59 -7.12 17.87
N GLY A 104 17.89 -5.96 18.46
CA GLY A 104 17.06 -4.76 18.38
C GLY A 104 17.82 -3.63 17.70
N TYR A 105 17.18 -2.95 16.74
CA TYR A 105 17.76 -1.85 15.98
C TYR A 105 16.82 -0.64 15.94
N THR A 106 17.36 0.56 16.05
CA THR A 106 16.58 1.79 15.79
C THR A 106 16.73 2.26 14.35
N ASP A 107 17.88 1.98 13.74
CA ASP A 107 18.18 2.30 12.34
C ASP A 107 18.16 1.02 11.48
N TYR A 108 17.26 0.99 10.52
CA TYR A 108 17.08 -0.11 9.60
C TYR A 108 18.35 -0.44 8.80
N ARG A 109 19.18 0.56 8.46
CA ARG A 109 20.42 0.36 7.71
C ARG A 109 21.41 -0.51 8.48
N LYS A 110 21.45 -0.37 9.82
CA LYS A 110 22.26 -1.20 10.70
C LYS A 110 21.74 -2.63 10.78
N MET A 111 20.42 -2.84 10.78
CA MET A 111 19.86 -4.19 10.69
C MET A 111 20.24 -4.88 9.37
N LEU A 112 20.33 -4.16 8.26
CA LEU A 112 20.73 -4.72 6.97
C LEU A 112 22.20 -5.16 6.93
N GLU A 113 23.06 -4.55 7.74
CA GLU A 113 24.47 -4.95 7.91
C GLU A 113 24.61 -6.29 8.68
N ASP A 114 23.58 -6.71 9.43
CA ASP A 114 23.60 -7.93 10.23
C ASP A 114 23.59 -9.19 9.34
N LYS A 115 24.65 -9.99 9.45
CA LYS A 115 24.79 -11.29 8.76
C LYS A 115 23.86 -12.36 9.32
N ASN A 116 23.22 -12.10 10.46
CA ASN A 116 22.23 -12.96 11.07
C ASN A 116 20.79 -12.72 10.60
N VAL A 117 20.58 -11.79 9.68
CA VAL A 117 19.28 -11.55 9.04
C VAL A 117 19.35 -12.00 7.58
N ASP A 118 18.51 -12.96 7.21
CA ASP A 118 18.42 -13.50 5.84
C ASP A 118 17.34 -12.78 5.02
N ALA A 119 16.23 -12.43 5.68
CA ALA A 119 15.08 -11.78 5.09
C ALA A 119 14.51 -10.70 6.01
N VAL A 120 13.78 -9.75 5.44
CA VAL A 120 13.13 -8.67 6.17
C VAL A 120 11.65 -8.57 5.83
N VAL A 121 10.84 -8.25 6.84
CA VAL A 121 9.44 -7.85 6.68
C VAL A 121 9.32 -6.36 6.98
N ILE A 122 8.88 -5.59 5.99
CA ILE A 122 8.69 -4.14 6.08
C ILE A 122 7.21 -3.88 6.34
N ALA A 123 6.89 -3.38 7.53
CA ALA A 123 5.54 -3.01 7.98
C ALA A 123 5.51 -1.59 8.55
N THR A 124 6.28 -0.70 7.92
CA THR A 124 6.41 0.73 8.25
C THR A 124 5.26 1.55 7.64
N PRO A 125 5.22 2.88 7.84
CA PRO A 125 4.37 3.74 7.03
C PRO A 125 4.68 3.66 5.52
N ASN A 126 3.67 3.96 4.69
CA ASN A 126 3.72 3.80 3.22
C ASN A 126 4.91 4.51 2.58
N HIS A 127 5.23 5.71 3.07
CA HIS A 127 6.32 6.53 2.52
C HIS A 127 7.70 5.89 2.65
N GLN A 128 7.89 4.86 3.46
CA GLN A 128 9.17 4.18 3.66
C GLN A 128 9.35 2.94 2.76
N HIS A 129 8.25 2.35 2.30
CA HIS A 129 8.24 0.99 1.73
C HIS A 129 9.23 0.81 0.59
N SER A 130 9.19 1.68 -0.42
CA SER A 130 9.98 1.52 -1.62
C SER A 130 11.47 1.66 -1.36
N LEU A 131 11.87 2.67 -0.59
CA LEU A 131 13.27 2.87 -0.24
C LEU A 131 13.83 1.70 0.58
N MET A 132 13.10 1.28 1.61
CA MET A 132 13.52 0.17 2.47
C MET A 132 13.61 -1.15 1.70
N ALA A 133 12.65 -1.43 0.80
CA ALA A 133 12.69 -2.62 -0.04
C ALA A 133 13.92 -2.60 -0.97
N ILE A 134 14.22 -1.46 -1.59
CA ILE A 134 15.40 -1.32 -2.46
C ILE A 134 16.70 -1.50 -1.67
N TRP A 135 16.81 -0.92 -0.47
CA TRP A 135 17.98 -1.10 0.39
C TRP A 135 18.18 -2.55 0.82
N ALA A 136 17.11 -3.27 1.17
CA ALA A 136 17.20 -4.68 1.52
C ALA A 136 17.70 -5.54 0.35
N LEU A 137 17.16 -5.32 -0.85
CA LEU A 137 17.61 -6.00 -2.06
C LEU A 137 19.09 -5.69 -2.37
N GLN A 138 19.51 -4.43 -2.22
CA GLN A 138 20.92 -4.03 -2.36
C GLN A 138 21.85 -4.72 -1.34
N ALA A 139 21.36 -4.92 -0.12
CA ALA A 139 22.03 -5.66 0.95
C ALA A 139 21.94 -7.19 0.78
N GLY A 140 21.30 -7.68 -0.28
CA GLY A 140 21.18 -9.11 -0.58
C GLY A 140 20.20 -9.86 0.31
N LYS A 141 19.25 -9.17 0.95
CA LYS A 141 18.21 -9.76 1.80
C LYS A 141 16.97 -10.09 0.96
N ASP A 142 16.26 -11.15 1.34
CA ASP A 142 14.91 -11.38 0.82
C ASP A 142 13.91 -10.43 1.53
N VAL A 143 12.82 -10.06 0.87
CA VAL A 143 11.95 -8.95 1.29
C VAL A 143 10.49 -9.36 1.23
N TYR A 144 9.77 -9.17 2.32
CA TYR A 144 8.33 -8.98 2.30
C TYR A 144 8.06 -7.49 2.54
N VAL A 145 7.24 -6.88 1.70
CA VAL A 145 6.86 -5.47 1.85
C VAL A 145 5.34 -5.35 1.92
N GLU A 146 4.85 -4.73 2.98
CA GLU A 146 3.42 -4.48 3.15
C GLU A 146 2.84 -3.63 2.02
N LYS A 147 1.52 -3.76 1.86
CA LYS A 147 0.76 -2.91 0.94
C LYS A 147 0.50 -1.53 1.60
N PRO A 148 0.29 -0.48 0.79
CA PRO A 148 0.61 -0.37 -0.65
C PRO A 148 2.12 -0.49 -0.89
N LEU A 149 2.56 -0.90 -2.08
CA LEU A 149 3.99 -1.11 -2.38
C LEU A 149 4.84 0.16 -2.21
N SER A 150 4.22 1.31 -2.46
CA SER A 150 4.87 2.60 -2.58
C SER A 150 3.95 3.75 -2.18
N HIS A 151 4.55 4.92 -1.95
CA HIS A 151 3.82 6.16 -1.70
C HIS A 151 3.55 6.98 -2.97
N ASN A 152 4.23 6.69 -4.08
CA ASN A 152 3.89 7.23 -5.39
C ASN A 152 4.15 6.21 -6.50
N VAL A 153 3.69 6.54 -7.71
CA VAL A 153 3.81 5.68 -8.91
C VAL A 153 5.29 5.41 -9.22
N TRP A 154 6.11 6.45 -9.32
CA TRP A 154 7.51 6.30 -9.74
C TRP A 154 8.35 5.45 -8.77
N GLU A 155 8.14 5.59 -7.46
CA GLU A 155 8.78 4.78 -6.42
C GLU A 155 8.45 3.28 -6.56
N GLY A 156 7.18 2.95 -6.80
CA GLY A 156 6.75 1.57 -7.01
C GLY A 156 7.43 0.95 -8.24
N ARG A 157 7.56 1.73 -9.32
CA ARG A 157 8.33 1.33 -10.50
C ARG A 157 9.81 1.07 -10.16
N GLN A 158 10.42 1.86 -9.28
CA GLN A 158 11.81 1.62 -8.87
C GLN A 158 11.94 0.29 -8.12
N VAL A 159 10.94 -0.11 -7.32
CA VAL A 159 10.91 -1.43 -6.65
C VAL A 159 10.79 -2.57 -7.68
N VAL A 160 9.95 -2.40 -8.71
CA VAL A 160 9.82 -3.39 -9.80
C VAL A 160 11.13 -3.54 -10.57
N GLU A 161 11.81 -2.44 -10.90
CA GLU A 161 13.11 -2.55 -11.58
C GLU A 161 14.21 -3.09 -10.64
N ALA A 162 14.13 -2.81 -9.33
CA ALA A 162 15.00 -3.43 -8.33
C ALA A 162 14.81 -4.94 -8.24
N SER A 163 13.58 -5.44 -8.28
CA SER A 163 13.30 -6.88 -8.21
C SER A 163 13.91 -7.62 -9.40
N LYS A 164 13.88 -7.02 -10.60
CA LYS A 164 14.53 -7.56 -11.80
C LYS A 164 16.05 -7.52 -11.68
N LYS A 165 16.61 -6.40 -11.21
CA LYS A 165 18.06 -6.23 -11.07
C LYS A 165 18.67 -7.17 -10.03
N TYR A 166 17.98 -7.37 -8.92
CA TYR A 166 18.37 -8.27 -7.84
C TYR A 166 17.57 -9.59 -7.90
N SER A 167 17.45 -10.17 -9.10
CA SER A 167 16.62 -11.35 -9.38
C SER A 167 16.98 -12.61 -8.59
N LYS A 168 18.17 -12.65 -7.98
CA LYS A 168 18.55 -13.73 -7.05
C LYS A 168 17.82 -13.64 -5.71
N ASN A 169 17.34 -12.46 -5.31
CA ASN A 169 16.59 -12.22 -4.08
C ASN A 169 15.08 -12.36 -4.32
N ILE A 170 14.37 -12.78 -3.27
CA ILE A 170 12.91 -12.82 -3.28
C ILE A 170 12.38 -11.50 -2.76
N ILE A 171 11.43 -10.93 -3.49
CA ILE A 171 10.59 -9.83 -3.00
C ILE A 171 9.13 -10.22 -3.15
N PHE A 172 8.35 -10.01 -2.09
CA PHE A 172 6.98 -10.48 -1.96
C PHE A 172 6.10 -9.35 -1.43
N ALA A 173 5.05 -9.01 -2.18
CA ALA A 173 4.16 -7.90 -1.86
C ALA A 173 2.98 -8.34 -0.97
N GLY A 174 2.60 -7.49 -0.02
CA GLY A 174 1.54 -7.71 0.97
C GLY A 174 0.10 -7.64 0.47
N THR A 175 -0.15 -7.80 -0.84
CA THR A 175 -1.51 -7.94 -1.41
C THR A 175 -2.09 -9.31 -1.08
N GLN A 176 -2.50 -9.48 0.19
CA GLN A 176 -2.82 -10.77 0.79
C GLN A 176 -3.98 -11.52 0.13
N ASN A 177 -4.93 -10.80 -0.48
CA ASN A 177 -6.07 -11.38 -1.20
C ASN A 177 -5.63 -12.28 -2.38
N ARG A 178 -4.43 -12.08 -2.92
CA ARG A 178 -3.85 -12.93 -3.97
C ARG A 178 -3.56 -14.37 -3.49
N SER A 179 -3.54 -14.61 -2.19
CA SER A 179 -3.42 -15.95 -1.60
C SER A 179 -4.76 -16.65 -1.35
N SER A 180 -5.89 -15.98 -1.61
CA SER A 180 -7.22 -16.60 -1.44
C SER A 180 -7.54 -17.48 -2.64
N GLU A 181 -7.74 -18.76 -2.37
CA GLU A 181 -8.27 -19.73 -3.35
C GLU A 181 -9.71 -19.38 -3.75
N ASP A 182 -10.54 -18.92 -2.81
CA ASP A 182 -11.93 -18.52 -3.07
C ASP A 182 -11.99 -17.37 -4.10
N ILE A 183 -11.14 -16.35 -3.94
CA ILE A 183 -11.06 -15.23 -4.89
C ILE A 183 -10.53 -15.71 -6.24
N ALA A 184 -9.48 -16.54 -6.26
CA ALA A 184 -8.94 -17.09 -7.50
C ALA A 184 -9.99 -17.90 -8.27
N GLU A 185 -10.78 -18.72 -7.58
CA GLU A 185 -11.87 -19.52 -8.16
C GLU A 185 -13.03 -18.64 -8.64
N ALA A 186 -13.41 -17.60 -7.89
CA ALA A 186 -14.43 -16.65 -8.32
C ALA A 186 -14.01 -15.92 -9.61
N ILE A 187 -12.74 -15.54 -9.72
CA ILE A 187 -12.17 -14.92 -10.94
C ILE A 187 -12.21 -15.91 -12.10
N ALA A 188 -11.80 -17.17 -11.88
CA ALA A 188 -11.87 -18.22 -12.90
C ALA A 188 -13.32 -18.46 -13.36
N TYR A 189 -14.28 -18.45 -12.44
CA TYR A 189 -15.70 -18.59 -12.76
C TYR A 189 -16.19 -17.45 -13.65
N VAL A 190 -15.93 -16.20 -13.29
CA VAL A 190 -16.32 -15.03 -14.12
C VAL A 190 -15.67 -15.09 -15.49
N ARG A 191 -14.36 -15.35 -15.54
CA ARG A 191 -13.60 -15.40 -16.80
C ARG A 191 -13.94 -16.61 -17.69
N SER A 192 -14.59 -17.65 -17.14
CA SER A 192 -15.12 -18.75 -17.94
C SER A 192 -16.30 -18.34 -18.83
N GLY A 193 -16.83 -17.12 -18.67
CA GLY A 193 -17.93 -16.57 -19.48
C GLY A 193 -19.33 -16.94 -18.98
N LYS A 194 -19.45 -17.70 -17.88
CA LYS A 194 -20.74 -18.16 -17.33
C LYS A 194 -21.70 -17.03 -16.93
N LEU A 195 -21.19 -15.84 -16.59
CA LEU A 195 -22.01 -14.65 -16.30
C LEU A 195 -22.07 -13.64 -17.46
N GLY A 196 -21.52 -13.98 -18.62
CA GLY A 196 -21.31 -13.06 -19.73
C GLY A 196 -20.18 -12.06 -19.49
N LYS A 197 -20.12 -11.00 -20.30
CA LYS A 197 -19.06 -9.98 -20.22
C LYS A 197 -19.16 -9.16 -18.92
N ILE A 198 -18.01 -8.76 -18.39
CA ILE A 198 -17.96 -7.81 -17.27
C ILE A 198 -18.43 -6.43 -17.77
N LYS A 199 -19.37 -5.81 -17.05
CA LYS A 199 -19.87 -4.45 -17.30
C LYS A 199 -19.11 -3.41 -16.48
N TYR A 200 -18.74 -3.75 -15.24
CA TYR A 200 -17.87 -2.95 -14.37
C TYR A 200 -17.35 -3.78 -13.20
N ALA A 201 -16.20 -3.37 -12.66
CA ALA A 201 -15.69 -3.86 -11.38
C ALA A 201 -15.65 -2.70 -10.37
N ARG A 202 -16.15 -2.93 -9.17
CA ARG A 202 -16.31 -1.89 -8.14
C ARG A 202 -15.62 -2.31 -6.85
N GLY A 203 -14.61 -1.56 -6.41
CA GLY A 203 -13.99 -1.69 -5.10
C GLY A 203 -14.65 -0.74 -4.10
N LEU A 204 -14.94 -1.23 -2.90
CA LEU A 204 -15.61 -0.48 -1.84
C LEU A 204 -14.72 -0.43 -0.59
N CYS A 205 -14.58 0.78 -0.03
CA CYS A 205 -14.04 1.03 1.29
C CYS A 205 -15.05 1.86 2.09
N TYR A 206 -16.14 1.21 2.53
CA TYR A 206 -17.10 1.82 3.45
C TYR A 206 -16.72 1.46 4.87
N LYS A 207 -15.95 2.35 5.49
CA LYS A 207 -15.37 2.13 6.80
C LYS A 207 -15.40 3.42 7.59
N GLN A 208 -16.05 3.40 8.75
CA GLN A 208 -16.17 4.60 9.57
C GLN A 208 -14.78 5.10 9.98
N ARG A 209 -14.55 6.39 9.80
CA ARG A 209 -13.35 7.12 10.20
C ARG A 209 -13.78 8.33 10.99
N ASP A 210 -13.39 8.38 12.25
CA ASP A 210 -13.61 9.55 13.06
C ASP A 210 -12.71 10.70 12.58
N SER A 211 -13.08 11.92 12.95
CA SER A 211 -12.19 13.06 12.80
C SER A 211 -10.87 12.83 13.55
N ILE A 212 -9.77 13.32 12.99
CA ILE A 212 -8.46 13.26 13.66
C ILE A 212 -8.21 14.45 14.61
N GLY A 213 -9.17 15.36 14.71
CA GLY A 213 -9.06 16.60 15.48
C GLY A 213 -8.27 17.70 14.75
N LYS A 214 -8.43 18.92 15.24
CA LYS A 214 -7.74 20.11 14.73
C LYS A 214 -6.72 20.58 15.76
N THR A 215 -5.48 20.71 15.36
CA THR A 215 -4.40 21.28 16.14
C THR A 215 -4.38 22.80 15.99
N THR A 216 -3.76 23.48 16.96
CA THR A 216 -3.58 24.94 16.94
C THR A 216 -2.19 25.36 16.46
N GLY A 217 -1.33 24.40 16.08
CA GLY A 217 0.05 24.63 15.64
C GLY A 217 0.89 23.36 15.65
N ASP A 218 2.20 23.51 15.47
CA ASP A 218 3.19 22.43 15.46
C ASP A 218 3.13 21.58 16.74
N GLN A 219 3.25 20.28 16.59
CA GLN A 219 3.20 19.32 17.70
C GLN A 219 4.60 18.76 17.97
N LYS A 220 4.96 18.65 19.26
CA LYS A 220 6.26 18.10 19.66
C LYS A 220 6.33 16.60 19.32
N VAL A 221 7.36 16.22 18.57
CA VAL A 221 7.69 14.80 18.36
C VAL A 221 8.19 14.20 19.68
N PRO A 222 7.64 13.04 20.13
CA PRO A 222 8.13 12.34 21.30
C PRO A 222 9.63 12.03 21.22
N GLU A 223 10.34 12.20 22.34
CA GLU A 223 11.81 12.01 22.42
C GLU A 223 12.25 10.57 22.14
N SER A 224 11.35 9.60 22.29
CA SER A 224 11.64 8.21 21.92
C SER A 224 11.75 7.99 20.42
N ILE A 225 11.23 8.90 19.60
CA ILE A 225 11.16 8.75 18.14
C ILE A 225 12.32 9.47 17.48
N ASN A 226 13.17 8.70 16.80
CA ASN A 226 14.07 9.30 15.82
C ASN A 226 13.27 9.76 14.61
N TYR A 227 12.90 11.05 14.61
CA TYR A 227 12.00 11.61 13.60
C TYR A 227 12.63 11.65 12.21
N ASP A 228 13.95 11.81 12.12
CA ASP A 228 14.65 11.74 10.85
C ASP A 228 14.53 10.35 10.22
N LEU A 229 14.73 9.29 10.99
CA LEU A 229 14.52 7.93 10.48
C LEU A 229 13.04 7.68 10.14
N TRP A 230 12.10 8.17 10.96
CA TRP A 230 10.66 8.00 10.75
C TRP A 230 10.14 8.71 9.49
N THR A 231 10.62 9.92 9.22
CA THR A 231 10.22 10.74 8.06
C THR A 231 10.81 10.16 6.77
N GLY A 232 12.03 9.60 6.80
CA GLY A 232 12.66 8.96 5.64
C GLY A 232 12.58 9.81 4.37
N PRO A 233 12.05 9.31 3.24
CA PRO A 233 12.02 10.07 1.99
C PRO A 233 10.95 11.18 1.93
N ALA A 234 10.03 11.27 2.90
CA ALA A 234 9.06 12.35 2.95
C ALA A 234 9.70 13.69 3.31
N ASP A 235 8.99 14.79 3.07
CA ASP A 235 9.46 16.12 3.44
C ASP A 235 9.50 16.28 4.97
N MET A 236 10.58 16.88 5.48
CA MET A 236 10.72 17.13 6.91
C MET A 236 9.87 18.32 7.32
N VAL A 237 8.71 18.04 7.90
CA VAL A 237 7.76 19.04 8.40
C VAL A 237 7.41 18.72 9.85
N GLN A 238 7.10 19.73 10.65
CA GLN A 238 6.59 19.48 12.00
C GLN A 238 5.21 18.82 11.92
N PRO A 239 4.88 17.88 12.83
CA PRO A 239 3.56 17.28 12.82
C PRO A 239 2.46 18.30 13.15
N HIS A 240 1.43 18.37 12.30
CA HIS A 240 0.17 19.07 12.55
C HIS A 240 -0.95 18.04 12.74
N ARG A 241 -0.74 17.12 13.67
CA ARG A 241 -1.71 16.09 14.08
C ARG A 241 -1.39 15.70 15.51
N ASN A 242 -2.39 15.38 16.31
CA ASN A 242 -2.17 14.89 17.67
C ASN A 242 -3.41 14.20 18.24
N SER A 243 -3.87 13.12 17.59
CA SER A 243 -5.04 12.43 18.10
C SER A 243 -4.73 11.81 19.47
N PRO A 244 -5.68 11.80 20.42
CA PRO A 244 -5.43 11.23 21.76
C PRO A 244 -4.97 9.78 21.74
N LYS A 245 -5.33 9.04 20.69
CA LYS A 245 -5.04 7.61 20.54
C LYS A 245 -3.66 7.33 19.95
N TYR A 246 -3.20 8.17 19.04
CA TYR A 246 -2.00 7.89 18.24
C TYR A 246 -0.90 8.94 18.39
N GLY A 247 -1.19 10.04 19.08
CA GLY A 247 -0.28 11.15 19.26
C GLY A 247 0.11 11.82 17.94
N PRO A 248 1.25 12.49 17.90
CA PRO A 248 1.59 13.34 16.75
C PRO A 248 2.24 12.62 15.59
N VAL A 249 2.63 11.34 15.76
CA VAL A 249 3.41 10.63 14.75
C VAL A 249 2.69 9.41 14.22
N HIS A 250 2.17 8.56 15.10
CA HIS A 250 1.67 7.24 14.75
C HIS A 250 0.29 7.28 14.10
N TYR A 251 -0.03 6.22 13.34
CA TYR A 251 -1.28 5.93 12.61
C TYR A 251 -1.81 7.04 11.69
N ASP A 252 -2.18 8.22 12.18
CA ASP A 252 -2.86 9.29 11.43
C ASP A 252 -2.02 9.93 10.33
N TRP A 253 -0.73 9.57 10.21
CA TRP A 253 0.13 9.95 9.08
C TRP A 253 -0.50 9.67 7.72
N HIS A 254 -1.33 8.63 7.59
CA HIS A 254 -1.90 8.24 6.29
C HIS A 254 -2.95 9.20 5.74
N TRP A 255 -3.41 10.16 6.56
CA TRP A 255 -4.33 11.24 6.15
C TRP A 255 -3.63 12.48 5.60
N PHE A 256 -2.30 12.50 5.61
CA PHE A 256 -1.47 13.60 5.13
C PHE A 256 -0.74 13.16 3.86
N TRP A 257 -0.82 13.97 2.80
CA TRP A 257 -0.29 13.67 1.48
C TRP A 257 1.23 13.46 1.47
N ASN A 258 1.94 14.01 2.45
CA ASN A 258 3.39 13.81 2.60
C ASN A 258 3.77 12.35 2.98
N TYR A 259 2.87 11.60 3.63
CA TYR A 259 3.15 10.28 4.20
C TYR A 259 2.23 9.17 3.68
N GLY A 260 0.97 9.48 3.36
CA GLY A 260 0.00 8.54 2.82
C GLY A 260 -0.92 9.15 1.75
N GLY A 261 -2.04 8.48 1.48
CA GLY A 261 -3.00 8.93 0.48
C GLY A 261 -4.44 8.55 0.85
N GLY A 262 -4.77 8.59 2.14
CA GLY A 262 -6.10 8.30 2.67
C GLY A 262 -6.53 6.85 2.48
N ASP A 263 -7.83 6.60 2.64
CA ASP A 263 -8.37 5.24 2.66
C ASP A 263 -8.31 4.53 1.30
N ILE A 264 -8.29 5.26 0.17
CA ILE A 264 -8.07 4.62 -1.14
C ILE A 264 -6.70 3.92 -1.20
N THR A 265 -5.68 4.44 -0.50
CA THR A 265 -4.35 3.81 -0.42
C THR A 265 -4.21 2.86 0.78
N ASN A 266 -4.73 3.22 1.96
CA ASN A 266 -4.51 2.46 3.19
C ASN A 266 -5.28 1.13 3.20
N GLN A 267 -6.59 1.19 3.02
CA GLN A 267 -7.45 0.01 2.90
C GLN A 267 -7.68 -0.36 1.44
N GLY A 268 -7.97 0.64 0.61
CA GLY A 268 -8.57 0.46 -0.69
C GLY A 268 -7.71 -0.31 -1.67
N ILE A 269 -6.39 -0.29 -1.51
CA ILE A 269 -5.45 -1.10 -2.28
C ILE A 269 -5.82 -2.60 -2.33
N HIS A 270 -6.38 -3.16 -1.25
CA HIS A 270 -6.80 -4.57 -1.22
C HIS A 270 -7.94 -4.84 -2.19
N GLN A 271 -8.96 -3.98 -2.19
CA GLN A 271 -10.14 -4.11 -3.06
C GLN A 271 -9.82 -3.65 -4.49
N MET A 272 -8.96 -2.65 -4.65
CA MET A 272 -8.46 -2.17 -5.94
C MET A 272 -7.72 -3.28 -6.68
N ASP A 273 -6.83 -3.99 -5.98
CA ASP A 273 -6.09 -5.14 -6.54
C ASP A 273 -7.03 -6.25 -7.00
N VAL A 274 -8.00 -6.65 -6.17
CA VAL A 274 -8.96 -7.70 -6.52
C VAL A 274 -9.85 -7.27 -7.68
N ALA A 275 -10.36 -6.04 -7.69
CA ALA A 275 -11.17 -5.51 -8.79
C ALA A 275 -10.40 -5.53 -10.13
N ARG A 276 -9.15 -5.07 -10.15
CA ARG A 276 -8.29 -5.18 -11.36
C ARG A 276 -8.03 -6.64 -11.72
N TRP A 277 -7.83 -7.50 -10.72
CA TRP A 277 -7.60 -8.92 -10.96
C TRP A 277 -8.81 -9.59 -11.63
N PHE A 278 -10.06 -9.21 -11.33
CA PHE A 278 -11.21 -9.68 -12.12
C PHE A 278 -11.13 -9.25 -13.59
N LEU A 279 -10.87 -7.97 -13.83
CA LEU A 279 -10.78 -7.41 -15.19
C LEU A 279 -9.69 -8.08 -16.03
N GLY A 280 -8.59 -8.51 -15.41
CA GLY A 280 -7.47 -9.15 -16.11
C GLY A 280 -6.62 -8.21 -16.95
N GLU A 281 -6.78 -6.91 -16.69
CA GLU A 281 -6.03 -5.85 -17.33
C GLU A 281 -4.58 -5.85 -16.87
N LYS A 282 -3.68 -5.71 -17.85
CA LYS A 282 -2.23 -5.64 -17.61
C LYS A 282 -1.82 -4.17 -17.60
N GLY A 283 -1.38 -3.69 -16.44
CA GLY A 283 -0.87 -2.32 -16.31
C GLY A 283 -1.89 -1.28 -15.89
N LEU A 284 -1.64 -0.03 -16.28
CA LEU A 284 -2.44 1.13 -15.91
C LEU A 284 -3.58 1.39 -16.92
N PRO A 285 -4.70 1.98 -16.48
CA PRO A 285 -5.82 2.30 -17.35
C PRO A 285 -5.45 3.47 -18.29
N PRO A 286 -6.08 3.57 -19.47
CA PRO A 286 -5.96 4.71 -20.38
C PRO A 286 -6.29 6.07 -19.75
N SER A 287 -7.20 6.12 -18.77
CA SER A 287 -7.55 7.36 -18.09
C SER A 287 -8.13 7.16 -16.70
N VAL A 288 -8.08 8.20 -15.88
CA VAL A 288 -8.68 8.27 -14.55
C VAL A 288 -9.41 9.60 -14.34
N MET A 289 -10.51 9.58 -13.61
CA MET A 289 -11.09 10.77 -12.99
C MET A 289 -11.52 10.48 -11.55
N SER A 290 -11.47 11.47 -10.68
CA SER A 290 -11.95 11.36 -9.31
C SER A 290 -12.83 12.53 -8.91
N PHE A 291 -13.79 12.29 -8.03
CA PHE A 291 -14.54 13.34 -7.35
C PHE A 291 -14.83 12.97 -5.91
N GLY A 292 -14.87 13.96 -5.03
CA GLY A 292 -15.10 13.71 -3.60
C GLY A 292 -14.73 14.91 -2.74
N GLY A 293 -14.45 14.64 -1.47
CA GLY A 293 -14.06 15.66 -0.52
C GLY A 293 -13.90 15.14 0.88
N ARG A 294 -13.55 16.06 1.77
CA ARG A 294 -13.51 15.85 3.20
C ARG A 294 -14.74 16.51 3.82
N PHE A 295 -15.80 15.73 3.98
CA PHE A 295 -17.12 16.22 4.39
C PHE A 295 -17.42 15.87 5.85
N GLY A 296 -18.18 16.73 6.52
CA GLY A 296 -18.64 16.51 7.90
C GLY A 296 -17.57 16.69 8.98
N TYR A 297 -16.31 16.96 8.60
CA TYR A 297 -15.20 17.17 9.54
C TYR A 297 -14.52 18.51 9.30
N LEU A 298 -14.15 19.16 10.40
CA LEU A 298 -13.20 20.27 10.43
C LEU A 298 -11.99 19.82 11.25
N ASP A 299 -10.98 19.31 10.57
CA ASP A 299 -9.76 18.76 11.18
C ASP A 299 -8.55 18.90 10.24
N ASP A 300 -7.39 18.43 10.69
CA ASP A 300 -6.12 18.64 9.98
C ASP A 300 -5.84 17.64 8.86
N ALA A 301 -6.71 16.65 8.67
CA ALA A 301 -6.49 15.63 7.65
C ALA A 301 -6.72 16.20 6.25
N GLU A 302 -5.84 15.85 5.32
CA GLU A 302 -5.80 16.46 3.98
C GLU A 302 -6.51 15.61 2.93
N THR A 303 -6.62 14.30 3.19
CA THR A 303 -7.21 13.34 2.25
C THR A 303 -8.74 13.28 2.38
N PRO A 304 -9.45 13.00 1.27
CA PRO A 304 -10.91 12.90 1.29
C PRO A 304 -11.39 11.71 2.14
N ASN A 305 -12.46 11.91 2.89
CA ASN A 305 -13.17 10.83 3.60
C ASN A 305 -14.30 10.24 2.73
N THR A 306 -14.70 10.92 1.67
CA THR A 306 -15.61 10.40 0.64
C THR A 306 -15.01 10.67 -0.73
N LEU A 307 -14.72 9.61 -1.49
CA LEU A 307 -14.05 9.71 -2.78
C LEU A 307 -14.59 8.65 -3.73
N VAL A 308 -14.81 9.04 -4.98
CA VAL A 308 -15.08 8.12 -6.09
C VAL A 308 -13.97 8.31 -7.12
N SER A 309 -13.33 7.22 -7.52
CA SER A 309 -12.35 7.20 -8.62
C SER A 309 -12.83 6.24 -9.71
N VAL A 310 -12.84 6.71 -10.96
CA VAL A 310 -13.25 5.95 -12.14
C VAL A 310 -12.05 5.77 -13.05
N PHE A 311 -11.71 4.52 -13.34
CA PHE A 311 -10.60 4.13 -14.20
C PHE A 311 -11.16 3.45 -15.45
N ASN A 312 -10.90 4.02 -16.62
CA ASN A 312 -11.50 3.58 -17.88
C ASN A 312 -10.62 2.53 -18.56
N TYR A 313 -10.59 1.31 -18.02
CA TYR A 313 -9.99 0.17 -18.71
C TYR A 313 -10.78 -0.21 -19.96
N ALA A 314 -10.09 -0.83 -20.92
CA ALA A 314 -10.69 -1.23 -22.18
C ALA A 314 -11.75 -2.33 -22.00
N ALA A 315 -11.53 -3.28 -21.09
CA ALA A 315 -12.46 -4.37 -20.84
C ALA A 315 -13.76 -3.89 -20.19
N ALA A 316 -13.66 -3.10 -19.12
CA ALA A 316 -14.77 -2.49 -18.41
C ALA A 316 -14.24 -1.45 -17.40
N PRO A 317 -15.01 -0.40 -17.05
CA PRO A 317 -14.58 0.55 -16.04
C PRO A 317 -14.36 -0.11 -14.68
N LEU A 318 -13.28 0.29 -14.01
CA LEU A 318 -13.06 0.04 -12.59
C LEU A 318 -13.48 1.28 -11.80
N ILE A 319 -14.33 1.11 -10.79
CA ILE A 319 -14.80 2.19 -9.93
C ILE A 319 -14.36 1.90 -8.51
N PHE A 320 -13.78 2.87 -7.82
CA PHE A 320 -13.44 2.75 -6.42
C PHE A 320 -14.19 3.77 -5.59
N GLU A 321 -14.84 3.34 -4.51
CA GLU A 321 -15.61 4.19 -3.61
C GLU A 321 -15.06 4.14 -2.19
N VAL A 322 -14.80 5.31 -1.62
CA VAL A 322 -14.47 5.51 -0.21
C VAL A 322 -15.64 6.19 0.47
N ARG A 323 -16.06 5.69 1.64
CA ARG A 323 -17.00 6.36 2.56
C ARG A 323 -16.49 6.23 3.99
N GLY A 324 -16.15 7.36 4.58
CA GLY A 324 -15.63 7.50 5.93
C GLY A 324 -16.67 7.91 6.97
N LEU A 325 -17.78 8.52 6.55
CA LEU A 325 -18.89 8.85 7.44
C LEU A 325 -19.75 7.59 7.70
N PRO A 326 -20.46 7.51 8.83
CA PRO A 326 -21.42 6.43 9.06
C PRO A 326 -22.57 6.46 8.05
N GLN A 327 -23.40 5.43 8.04
CA GLN A 327 -24.62 5.36 7.21
C GLN A 327 -25.53 6.58 7.42
N LYS A 328 -25.59 7.09 8.64
CA LYS A 328 -26.34 8.27 9.06
C LYS A 328 -25.70 8.85 10.32
N THR A 329 -25.84 10.16 10.54
CA THR A 329 -25.45 10.81 11.81
C THR A 329 -26.00 10.05 13.02
N GLY A 330 -25.14 9.85 14.02
CA GLY A 330 -25.49 9.15 15.26
C GLY A 330 -25.42 7.62 15.19
N MET A 331 -25.13 7.03 14.03
CA MET A 331 -24.94 5.59 13.88
C MET A 331 -23.46 5.18 13.87
N ARG A 332 -23.20 3.91 14.18
CA ARG A 332 -21.91 3.24 13.90
C ARG A 332 -21.95 2.33 12.67
N ALA A 333 -23.16 2.08 12.13
CA ALA A 333 -23.32 1.26 10.94
C ALA A 333 -22.74 2.00 9.73
N MET A 334 -22.20 1.23 8.79
CA MET A 334 -21.79 1.73 7.48
C MET A 334 -22.83 1.34 6.44
N ASP A 335 -22.92 2.16 5.39
CA ASP A 335 -23.60 1.78 4.15
C ASP A 335 -23.13 0.42 3.65
N ALA A 336 -24.01 -0.26 2.91
CA ALA A 336 -23.66 -1.47 2.20
C ALA A 336 -24.28 -1.43 0.81
N LEU A 337 -23.53 -1.84 -0.21
CA LEU A 337 -24.03 -2.06 -1.56
C LEU A 337 -24.08 -3.56 -1.81
N ARG A 338 -25.27 -4.11 -2.08
CA ARG A 338 -25.49 -5.57 -2.23
C ARG A 338 -24.87 -6.37 -1.08
N GLY A 339 -25.10 -5.90 0.15
CA GLY A 339 -24.56 -6.50 1.38
C GLY A 339 -23.06 -6.32 1.60
N THR A 340 -22.36 -5.58 0.73
CA THR A 340 -20.89 -5.39 0.80
C THR A 340 -20.55 -3.99 1.27
N ARG A 341 -19.63 -3.87 2.25
CA ARG A 341 -19.17 -2.59 2.83
C ARG A 341 -17.73 -2.29 2.42
N VAL A 342 -16.81 -3.13 2.88
CA VAL A 342 -15.43 -3.21 2.42
C VAL A 342 -15.34 -4.48 1.59
N GLY A 343 -15.04 -4.36 0.30
CA GLY A 343 -15.14 -5.50 -0.61
C GLY A 343 -15.16 -5.14 -2.08
N VAL A 344 -15.47 -6.12 -2.93
CA VAL A 344 -15.53 -5.95 -4.39
C VAL A 344 -16.88 -6.44 -4.92
N ILE A 345 -17.43 -5.72 -5.90
CA ILE A 345 -18.60 -6.13 -6.68
C ILE A 345 -18.21 -6.15 -8.15
N VAL A 346 -18.46 -7.26 -8.84
CA VAL A 346 -18.22 -7.39 -10.29
C VAL A 346 -19.54 -7.67 -10.97
N GLN A 347 -20.05 -6.69 -11.70
CA GLN A 347 -21.27 -6.85 -12.49
C GLN A 347 -20.93 -7.39 -13.87
N CYS A 348 -21.63 -8.44 -14.27
CA CYS A 348 -21.57 -9.02 -15.61
C CYS A 348 -22.92 -8.88 -16.33
N GLU A 349 -23.07 -9.42 -17.54
CA GLU A 349 -24.33 -9.37 -18.29
C GLU A 349 -25.47 -10.11 -17.58
N ASN A 350 -25.19 -11.32 -17.09
CA ASN A 350 -26.20 -12.27 -16.60
C ASN A 350 -26.18 -12.47 -15.08
N GLY A 351 -25.39 -11.68 -14.36
CA GLY A 351 -25.26 -11.80 -12.91
C GLY A 351 -24.11 -10.98 -12.35
N TYR A 352 -23.78 -11.22 -11.09
CA TYR A 352 -22.72 -10.49 -10.40
C TYR A 352 -22.03 -11.32 -9.32
N VAL A 353 -20.84 -10.88 -8.94
CA VAL A 353 -20.06 -11.43 -7.84
C VAL A 353 -19.91 -10.38 -6.75
N THR A 354 -20.02 -10.77 -5.48
CA THR A 354 -19.63 -9.96 -4.33
C THR A 354 -18.52 -10.65 -3.54
N ILE A 355 -17.58 -9.86 -3.02
CA ILE A 355 -16.45 -10.32 -2.23
C ILE A 355 -16.37 -9.49 -0.97
N SER A 356 -16.46 -10.12 0.19
CA SER A 356 -16.35 -9.45 1.48
C SER A 356 -14.89 -9.12 1.83
N GLU A 357 -14.67 -8.27 2.83
CA GLU A 357 -13.33 -8.02 3.40
C GLU A 357 -12.67 -9.32 3.90
N ALA A 358 -13.47 -10.28 4.35
CA ALA A 358 -13.01 -11.60 4.79
C ALA A 358 -12.73 -12.58 3.63
N GLY A 359 -12.90 -12.16 2.37
CA GLY A 359 -12.62 -12.97 1.18
C GLY A 359 -13.74 -13.94 0.77
N THR A 360 -14.87 -13.96 1.48
CA THR A 360 -16.04 -14.77 1.07
C THR A 360 -16.56 -14.26 -0.26
N CYS A 361 -16.67 -15.14 -1.25
CA CYS A 361 -17.16 -14.81 -2.58
C CYS A 361 -18.57 -15.36 -2.77
N ASN A 362 -19.52 -14.54 -3.21
CA ASN A 362 -20.88 -14.96 -3.54
C ASN A 362 -21.16 -14.63 -5.00
N ILE A 363 -21.79 -15.56 -5.72
CA ILE A 363 -22.15 -15.44 -7.13
C ILE A 363 -23.66 -15.43 -7.23
N PHE A 364 -24.22 -14.47 -7.96
CA PHE A 364 -25.66 -14.27 -8.11
C PHE A 364 -26.04 -14.11 -9.59
N ASP A 365 -27.27 -14.43 -9.93
CA ASP A 365 -27.91 -13.91 -11.15
C ASP A 365 -28.42 -12.47 -10.93
N ASN A 366 -29.02 -11.88 -11.97
CA ASN A 366 -29.55 -10.51 -11.89
C ASN A 366 -30.84 -10.39 -11.04
N ASP A 367 -31.51 -11.50 -10.74
CA ASP A 367 -32.70 -11.55 -9.87
C ASP A 367 -32.31 -11.70 -8.39
N ASN A 368 -31.02 -11.59 -8.07
CA ASN A 368 -30.43 -11.74 -6.74
C ASN A 368 -30.53 -13.15 -6.15
N LYS A 369 -30.80 -14.16 -6.97
CA LYS A 369 -30.69 -15.56 -6.53
C LYS A 369 -29.21 -15.93 -6.47
N ARG A 370 -28.77 -16.41 -5.30
CA ARG A 370 -27.38 -16.87 -5.12
C ARG A 370 -27.19 -18.20 -5.84
N LEU A 371 -26.32 -18.19 -6.85
CA LEU A 371 -25.94 -19.36 -7.64
C LEU A 371 -24.85 -20.19 -6.95
N SER A 372 -23.92 -19.54 -6.23
CA SER A 372 -22.83 -20.19 -5.53
C SER A 372 -22.23 -19.31 -4.43
N GLN A 373 -21.54 -19.94 -3.48
CA GLN A 373 -20.74 -19.31 -2.44
C GLN A 373 -19.42 -20.06 -2.27
N LEU A 374 -18.31 -19.32 -2.20
CA LEU A 374 -16.95 -19.83 -1.95
C LEU A 374 -16.43 -19.22 -0.64
N ASN A 375 -16.02 -20.08 0.30
CA ASN A 375 -15.63 -19.67 1.66
C ASN A 375 -14.67 -20.67 2.34
N LYS A 376 -13.64 -21.13 1.63
CA LYS A 376 -12.57 -21.99 2.16
C LYS A 376 -11.69 -21.26 3.20
N ASN A 377 -11.75 -19.93 3.24
CA ASN A 377 -11.08 -19.08 4.24
C ASN A 377 -9.54 -19.21 4.23
N THR A 378 -8.96 -19.17 3.03
CA THR A 378 -7.52 -19.40 2.79
C THR A 378 -6.65 -18.12 2.84
N LEU A 379 -7.22 -16.96 3.17
CA LEU A 379 -6.48 -15.68 3.25
C LEU A 379 -5.27 -15.73 4.19
N GLY A 380 -5.31 -16.57 5.24
CA GLY A 380 -4.22 -16.75 6.19
C GLY A 380 -2.92 -17.30 5.59
N ALA A 381 -2.97 -17.89 4.39
CA ALA A 381 -1.84 -18.54 3.74
C ALA A 381 -0.76 -17.59 3.20
N HIS A 382 -1.00 -16.27 3.19
CA HIS A 382 -0.09 -15.31 2.55
C HIS A 382 1.31 -15.24 3.18
N ARG A 383 1.42 -15.35 4.51
CA ARG A 383 2.72 -15.34 5.19
C ARG A 383 3.50 -16.66 4.99
N PRO A 384 2.88 -17.85 5.13
CA PRO A 384 3.50 -19.10 4.68
C PRO A 384 3.96 -19.08 3.23
N ASN A 385 3.21 -18.45 2.33
CA ASN A 385 3.58 -18.36 0.91
C ASN A 385 4.87 -17.55 0.68
N PHE A 386 5.19 -16.58 1.53
CA PHE A 386 6.48 -15.89 1.48
C PHE A 386 7.64 -16.82 1.83
N VAL A 387 7.52 -17.62 2.90
CA VAL A 387 8.54 -18.62 3.27
C VAL A 387 8.69 -19.68 2.19
N LYS A 388 7.58 -20.15 1.61
CA LYS A 388 7.58 -21.06 0.46
C LYS A 388 8.32 -20.45 -0.74
N ALA A 389 8.09 -19.18 -1.05
CA ALA A 389 8.78 -18.48 -2.13
C ALA A 389 10.29 -18.35 -1.87
N MET A 390 10.70 -18.07 -0.63
CA MET A 390 12.11 -18.01 -0.23
C MET A 390 12.81 -19.36 -0.34
N ASN A 391 12.13 -20.46 0.01
CA ASN A 391 12.68 -21.81 -0.14
C ASN A 391 12.76 -22.24 -1.61
N ALA A 392 11.72 -21.94 -2.40
CA ALA A 392 11.66 -22.30 -3.81
C ALA A 392 12.47 -21.37 -4.73
N ARG A 393 13.01 -20.26 -4.19
CA ARG A 393 13.58 -19.14 -4.97
C ARG A 393 12.66 -18.66 -6.10
N LYS A 394 11.34 -18.67 -5.86
CA LYS A 394 10.34 -18.35 -6.88
C LYS A 394 9.09 -17.72 -6.27
N VAL A 395 8.68 -16.58 -6.82
CA VAL A 395 7.42 -15.91 -6.49
C VAL A 395 6.34 -16.39 -7.46
N THR A 396 5.28 -17.02 -6.94
CA THR A 396 4.10 -17.41 -7.73
C THR A 396 2.85 -16.62 -7.35
N ILE A 397 2.85 -16.03 -6.16
CA ILE A 397 1.83 -15.16 -5.57
C ILE A 397 2.59 -14.00 -4.92
N GLY A 398 1.98 -12.82 -4.76
CA GLY A 398 2.66 -11.66 -4.16
C GLY A 398 3.64 -10.99 -5.12
N ASP A 399 3.36 -11.05 -6.42
CA ASP A 399 4.14 -10.37 -7.45
C ASP A 399 4.16 -8.86 -7.22
N VAL A 400 5.36 -8.28 -7.19
CA VAL A 400 5.55 -6.84 -6.94
C VAL A 400 5.10 -5.95 -8.08
N THR A 401 5.12 -6.44 -9.32
CA THR A 401 4.62 -5.70 -10.49
C THR A 401 3.11 -5.56 -10.40
N GLU A 402 2.42 -6.62 -10.00
CA GLU A 402 0.97 -6.56 -9.75
C GLU A 402 0.65 -5.59 -8.61
N CYS A 403 1.38 -5.67 -7.49
CA CYS A 403 1.17 -4.74 -6.38
C CYS A 403 1.50 -3.29 -6.75
N HIS A 404 2.51 -3.06 -7.59
CA HIS A 404 2.84 -1.73 -8.14
C HIS A 404 1.65 -1.16 -8.90
N TYR A 405 1.11 -1.89 -9.87
CA TYR A 405 -0.03 -1.40 -10.64
C TYR A 405 -1.24 -1.13 -9.73
N SER A 406 -1.56 -2.02 -8.77
CA SER A 406 -2.62 -1.79 -7.79
C SER A 406 -2.41 -0.50 -7.00
N SER A 407 -1.18 -0.27 -6.51
CA SER A 407 -0.82 0.89 -5.70
C SER A 407 -0.86 2.16 -6.52
N ALA A 408 -0.40 2.10 -7.77
CA ALA A 408 -0.44 3.20 -8.71
C ALA A 408 -1.87 3.66 -9.01
N LEU A 409 -2.86 2.76 -9.11
CA LEU A 409 -4.27 3.18 -9.28
C LEU A 409 -4.75 4.08 -8.14
N CYS A 410 -4.43 3.72 -6.89
CA CYS A 410 -4.78 4.53 -5.73
C CYS A 410 -4.16 5.94 -5.84
N HIS A 411 -2.88 6.01 -6.23
CA HIS A 411 -2.17 7.28 -6.40
C HIS A 411 -2.71 8.11 -7.56
N LEU A 412 -2.95 7.50 -8.72
CA LEU A 412 -3.51 8.17 -9.90
C LEU A 412 -4.92 8.75 -9.61
N GLY A 413 -5.74 8.00 -8.86
CA GLY A 413 -7.03 8.49 -8.37
C GLY A 413 -6.88 9.74 -7.50
N ASN A 414 -5.94 9.73 -6.56
CA ASN A 414 -5.63 10.89 -5.74
C ASN A 414 -5.04 12.06 -6.55
N VAL A 415 -4.20 11.82 -7.56
CA VAL A 415 -3.67 12.89 -8.42
C VAL A 415 -4.81 13.60 -9.16
N SER A 416 -5.75 12.86 -9.74
CA SER A 416 -6.93 13.47 -10.38
C SER A 416 -7.71 14.35 -9.39
N TYR A 417 -7.91 13.89 -8.16
CA TYR A 417 -8.54 14.70 -7.10
C TYR A 417 -7.74 15.97 -6.76
N LEU A 418 -6.42 15.85 -6.56
CA LEU A 418 -5.55 16.96 -6.14
C LEU A 418 -5.45 18.10 -7.17
N VAL A 419 -5.49 17.78 -8.47
CA VAL A 419 -5.51 18.79 -9.54
C VAL A 419 -6.93 19.23 -9.91
N GLY A 420 -7.93 18.73 -9.19
CA GLY A 420 -9.33 19.09 -9.35
C GLY A 420 -9.66 20.47 -8.83
N ALA A 421 -10.89 20.90 -9.11
CA ALA A 421 -11.44 22.14 -8.60
C ALA A 421 -12.80 21.88 -7.96
N GLU A 422 -13.17 22.71 -6.98
CA GLU A 422 -14.49 22.66 -6.38
C GLU A 422 -15.57 23.01 -7.42
N LYS A 423 -16.59 22.15 -7.52
CA LYS A 423 -17.76 22.37 -8.36
C LYS A 423 -19.04 22.19 -7.56
N THR A 424 -20.12 22.82 -8.01
CA THR A 424 -21.45 22.52 -7.48
C THR A 424 -21.83 21.07 -7.83
N ASN A 425 -22.63 20.44 -6.98
CA ASN A 425 -23.11 19.08 -7.24
C ASN A 425 -23.96 18.99 -8.51
N ALA A 426 -24.67 20.07 -8.87
CA ALA A 426 -25.40 20.15 -10.14
C ALA A 426 -24.46 20.13 -11.36
N ALA A 427 -23.37 20.89 -11.33
CA ALA A 427 -22.39 20.90 -12.41
C ALA A 427 -21.68 19.55 -12.56
N LEU A 428 -21.39 18.87 -11.43
CA LEU A 428 -20.85 17.51 -11.47
C LEU A 428 -21.85 16.51 -12.05
N ALA A 429 -23.12 16.54 -11.61
CA ALA A 429 -24.16 15.65 -12.13
C ALA A 429 -24.32 15.78 -13.65
N GLU A 430 -24.31 17.01 -14.15
CA GLU A 430 -24.37 17.29 -15.59
C GLU A 430 -23.14 16.75 -16.33
N ALA A 431 -21.93 16.93 -15.78
CA ALA A 431 -20.69 16.47 -16.41
C ALA A 431 -20.58 14.94 -16.53
N ILE A 432 -21.22 14.17 -15.64
CA ILE A 432 -21.18 12.71 -15.63
C ILE A 432 -22.45 12.05 -16.18
N LYS A 433 -23.43 12.83 -16.66
CA LYS A 433 -24.78 12.34 -16.99
C LYS A 433 -24.81 11.20 -18.01
N ALA A 434 -23.82 11.14 -18.90
CA ALA A 434 -23.71 10.12 -19.94
C ALA A 434 -23.13 8.78 -19.43
N ASN A 435 -22.52 8.76 -18.23
CA ASN A 435 -22.01 7.54 -17.61
C ASN A 435 -22.98 7.11 -16.50
N GLU A 436 -23.92 6.22 -16.84
CA GLU A 436 -24.98 5.77 -15.93
C GLU A 436 -24.45 5.17 -14.63
N VAL A 437 -23.34 4.41 -14.68
CA VAL A 437 -22.77 3.78 -13.49
C VAL A 437 -22.13 4.83 -12.56
N THR A 438 -21.45 5.83 -13.12
CA THR A 438 -20.87 6.94 -12.35
C THR A 438 -21.97 7.86 -11.80
N LYS A 439 -23.01 8.14 -12.59
CA LYS A 439 -24.19 8.90 -12.17
C LYS A 439 -24.94 8.23 -11.02
N GLU A 440 -25.20 6.93 -11.11
CA GLU A 440 -25.77 6.11 -10.04
C GLU A 440 -24.93 6.20 -8.76
N THR A 441 -23.62 6.05 -8.91
CA THR A 441 -22.67 6.16 -7.79
C THR A 441 -22.73 7.53 -7.13
N PHE A 442 -22.75 8.60 -7.92
CA PHE A 442 -22.84 9.96 -7.41
C PHE A 442 -24.17 10.24 -6.69
N GLY A 443 -25.29 9.71 -7.20
CA GLY A 443 -26.58 9.75 -6.51
C GLY A 443 -26.49 9.17 -5.09
N ARG A 444 -25.92 7.98 -4.95
CA ARG A 444 -25.70 7.36 -3.63
C ARG A 444 -24.71 8.12 -2.75
N VAL A 445 -23.77 8.87 -3.32
CA VAL A 445 -22.88 9.76 -2.55
C VAL A 445 -23.69 10.93 -1.98
N LEU A 446 -24.55 11.57 -2.79
CA LEU A 446 -25.40 12.66 -2.31
C LEU A 446 -26.37 12.21 -1.22
N GLU A 447 -26.96 11.02 -1.35
CA GLU A 447 -27.79 10.42 -0.30
C GLU A 447 -27.01 10.19 0.99
N HIS A 448 -25.81 9.62 0.89
CA HIS A 448 -24.91 9.40 2.02
C HIS A 448 -24.54 10.70 2.74
N LEU A 449 -24.22 11.76 1.98
CA LEU A 449 -23.90 13.07 2.52
C LEU A 449 -25.11 13.70 3.24
N LYS A 450 -26.31 13.64 2.62
CA LYS A 450 -27.55 14.13 3.26
C LYS A 450 -27.87 13.38 4.55
N ALA A 451 -27.66 12.07 4.59
CA ALA A 451 -27.86 11.27 5.80
C ALA A 451 -26.89 11.63 6.94
N ASN A 452 -25.78 12.31 6.62
CA ASN A 452 -24.81 12.81 7.59
C ASN A 452 -24.87 14.33 7.76
N ASP A 453 -26.04 14.92 7.54
CA ASP A 453 -26.34 16.34 7.72
C ASP A 453 -25.44 17.30 6.91
N VAL A 454 -24.79 16.80 5.85
CA VAL A 454 -24.03 17.63 4.92
C VAL A 454 -25.00 18.29 3.94
N ASN A 455 -25.02 19.63 3.91
CA ASN A 455 -25.88 20.38 2.99
C ASN A 455 -25.37 20.26 1.55
N THR A 456 -25.86 19.28 0.81
CA THR A 456 -25.49 19.03 -0.60
C THR A 456 -25.90 20.13 -1.58
N GLY A 457 -26.74 21.09 -1.19
CA GLY A 457 -27.10 22.25 -2.03
C GLY A 457 -26.00 23.32 -2.07
N THR A 458 -25.25 23.47 -0.96
CA THR A 458 -24.20 24.48 -0.82
C THR A 458 -22.79 23.88 -0.76
N THR A 459 -22.66 22.65 -0.25
CA THR A 459 -21.38 21.94 -0.18
C THR A 459 -20.90 21.61 -1.59
N LYS A 460 -19.72 22.13 -1.94
CA LYS A 460 -19.07 21.82 -3.21
C LYS A 460 -18.30 20.50 -3.11
N THR A 461 -18.17 19.84 -4.25
CA THR A 461 -17.37 18.62 -4.40
C THR A 461 -16.14 18.96 -5.23
N VAL A 462 -14.97 18.48 -4.82
CA VAL A 462 -13.77 18.58 -5.67
C VAL A 462 -13.94 17.61 -6.83
N VAL A 463 -13.84 18.13 -8.05
CA VAL A 463 -13.95 17.33 -9.29
C VAL A 463 -12.63 17.40 -10.02
N GLY A 464 -11.95 16.26 -10.06
CA GLY A 464 -10.76 16.04 -10.85
C GLY A 464 -11.06 16.02 -12.35
N PRO A 465 -10.14 16.53 -13.18
CA PRO A 465 -10.25 16.37 -14.63
C PRO A 465 -10.10 14.89 -15.01
N LEU A 466 -10.63 14.54 -16.19
CA LEU A 466 -10.33 13.26 -16.83
C LEU A 466 -8.88 13.31 -17.34
N LEU A 467 -7.99 12.59 -16.67
CA LEU A 467 -6.58 12.55 -17.00
C LEU A 467 -6.29 11.31 -17.85
N ALA A 468 -5.73 11.51 -19.05
CA ALA A 468 -5.20 10.41 -19.86
C ALA A 468 -3.81 10.00 -19.37
N ILE A 469 -3.50 8.71 -19.48
CA ILE A 469 -2.28 8.10 -18.94
C ILE A 469 -1.57 7.35 -20.06
N ASP A 470 -0.26 7.57 -20.18
CA ASP A 470 0.62 6.66 -20.93
C ASP A 470 1.06 5.53 -20.00
N ALA A 471 0.54 4.33 -20.23
CA ALA A 471 0.82 3.16 -19.40
C ALA A 471 2.29 2.68 -19.49
N LYS A 472 3.06 3.09 -20.50
CA LYS A 472 4.47 2.72 -20.65
C LYS A 472 5.38 3.59 -19.80
N THR A 473 5.15 4.90 -19.83
CA THR A 473 5.92 5.87 -19.04
C THR A 473 5.34 6.07 -17.64
N GLU A 474 4.10 5.62 -17.43
CA GLU A 474 3.34 5.77 -16.18
C GLU A 474 3.12 7.24 -15.80
N THR A 475 2.94 8.09 -16.80
CA THR A 475 2.74 9.54 -16.65
C THR A 475 1.43 10.00 -17.29
N PHE A 476 0.97 11.18 -16.90
CA PHE A 476 -0.18 11.80 -17.53
C PHE A 476 0.19 12.45 -18.87
N VAL A 477 -0.71 12.36 -19.83
CA VAL A 477 -0.58 12.93 -21.18
C VAL A 477 -1.87 13.63 -21.58
N GLY A 478 -1.80 14.53 -22.56
CA GLY A 478 -2.98 15.27 -23.02
C GLY A 478 -2.66 16.57 -23.75
N SER A 479 -3.73 17.17 -24.29
CA SER A 479 -3.70 18.47 -24.98
C SER A 479 -3.64 19.64 -23.99
N ASP A 480 -4.34 19.56 -22.84
CA ASP A 480 -4.24 20.56 -21.78
C ASP A 480 -2.89 20.45 -21.05
N LYS A 481 -1.92 21.25 -21.50
CA LYS A 481 -0.55 21.23 -20.97
C LYS A 481 -0.47 21.70 -19.52
N THR A 482 -1.37 22.57 -19.09
CA THR A 482 -1.38 23.10 -17.70
C THR A 482 -1.79 22.00 -16.73
N ILE A 483 -2.91 21.33 -17.00
CA ILE A 483 -3.39 20.23 -16.16
C ILE A 483 -2.40 19.06 -16.19
N VAL A 484 -1.88 18.69 -17.36
CA VAL A 484 -0.90 17.61 -17.49
C VAL A 484 0.37 17.92 -16.71
N ALA A 485 0.88 19.16 -16.77
CA ALA A 485 2.05 19.58 -16.01
C ALA A 485 1.78 19.55 -14.49
N ALA A 486 0.61 20.00 -14.04
CA ALA A 486 0.23 19.95 -12.62
C ALA A 486 0.14 18.50 -12.11
N ALA A 487 -0.53 17.62 -12.87
CA ALA A 487 -0.67 16.21 -12.53
C ALA A 487 0.70 15.50 -12.47
N ASN A 488 1.58 15.79 -13.45
CA ASN A 488 2.92 15.21 -13.49
C ASN A 488 3.89 15.78 -12.43
N LYS A 489 3.59 16.94 -11.85
CA LYS A 489 4.34 17.52 -10.71
C LYS A 489 3.87 17.02 -9.34
N SER A 490 2.77 16.27 -9.27
CA SER A 490 2.26 15.75 -8.00
C SER A 490 3.28 14.82 -7.32
N ALA A 491 3.47 15.00 -6.02
CA ALA A 491 4.31 14.12 -5.19
C ALA A 491 3.81 12.67 -5.18
N LEU A 492 2.53 12.44 -5.46
CA LEU A 492 1.92 11.10 -5.60
C LEU A 492 2.20 10.44 -6.95
N LEU A 493 2.74 11.19 -7.94
CA LEU A 493 3.31 10.62 -9.14
C LEU A 493 4.81 10.35 -8.96
N LYS A 494 5.56 11.35 -8.46
CA LYS A 494 7.00 11.24 -8.23
C LYS A 494 7.46 12.25 -7.17
N ARG A 495 8.36 11.82 -6.28
CA ARG A 495 9.20 12.68 -5.44
C ARG A 495 10.65 12.20 -5.47
N GLU A 496 11.59 13.08 -5.19
CA GLU A 496 13.02 12.72 -5.17
C GLU A 496 13.46 12.04 -3.86
N GLY A 497 12.83 12.44 -2.75
CA GLY A 497 13.31 12.14 -1.40
C GLY A 497 14.41 13.10 -0.93
N ARG A 498 14.76 13.03 0.35
CA ARG A 498 15.70 13.97 1.00
C ARG A 498 17.02 13.32 1.38
N GLY A 499 18.13 14.05 1.22
CA GLY A 499 19.45 13.66 1.74
C GLY A 499 19.83 12.19 1.49
N ALA A 500 20.07 11.44 2.57
CA ALA A 500 20.39 10.01 2.52
C ALA A 500 19.19 9.10 2.20
N PHE A 501 17.98 9.65 2.18
CA PHE A 501 16.73 8.97 1.88
C PHE A 501 16.23 9.24 0.45
N LYS A 502 17.13 9.65 -0.46
CA LYS A 502 16.80 9.74 -1.89
C LYS A 502 16.51 8.35 -2.43
N ILE A 503 15.42 8.25 -3.20
CA ILE A 503 15.03 6.99 -3.84
C ILE A 503 16.00 6.71 -5.01
N PRO A 504 16.69 5.55 -5.03
CA PRO A 504 17.58 5.23 -6.14
C PRO A 504 16.81 5.06 -7.44
N VAL A 505 17.33 5.63 -8.53
CA VAL A 505 16.82 5.35 -9.88
C VAL A 505 17.32 3.97 -10.31
N MET A 506 16.39 3.04 -10.49
CA MET A 506 16.67 1.68 -10.92
C MET A 506 16.45 1.61 -12.43
N GLN A 507 17.55 1.64 -13.19
CA GLN A 507 17.49 1.36 -14.61
C GLN A 507 17.19 -0.12 -14.81
N SER A 508 16.31 -0.44 -15.77
CA SER A 508 16.17 -1.80 -16.27
C SER A 508 17.56 -2.24 -16.74
N GLY A 509 18.13 -3.23 -16.06
CA GLY A 509 19.33 -3.87 -16.58
C GLY A 509 18.95 -4.42 -17.95
N ALA A 510 19.58 -3.92 -19.02
CA ALA A 510 19.71 -4.73 -20.21
C ALA A 510 20.24 -6.07 -19.72
N VAL A 511 19.43 -7.12 -19.86
CA VAL A 511 19.90 -8.48 -19.64
C VAL A 511 21.08 -8.62 -20.58
N ALA A 512 22.30 -8.60 -20.03
CA ALA A 512 23.49 -8.97 -20.76
C ALA A 512 23.25 -10.41 -21.18
N ARG A 513 22.78 -10.59 -22.42
CA ARG A 513 22.85 -11.87 -23.10
C ARG A 513 24.36 -12.08 -23.34
N SER A 514 25.00 -12.80 -22.42
CA SER A 514 26.26 -13.49 -22.70
C SER A 514 25.93 -14.85 -23.27
#